data_AF-A0A1G5KYX2-F1
#
_entry.id   AF-A0A1G5KYX2-F1
#
_cell.length_a   1.000
_cell.length_b   1.000
_cell.length_c   1.000
_cell.angle_alpha   90.00
_cell.angle_beta   90.00
_cell.angle_gamma   90.00
#
_symmetry.space_group_name_H-M   'P 1'
#
loop_
_entity.id
_entity.type
_entity.pdbx_description
1 polymer ?
#
loop_
_entity_poly.entity_id
_entity_poly.type
_entity_poly.pdbx_seq_one_letter_code
_entity_poly.pdbx_strand_id
1 'polypeptide(L)'
;MTDIDKLTGLFEALGADDAPGWADSEVEENIPQLARYRFLRNVWQDIDAWSSAAPDWVEAYRKEGLAGGAVERAVRLGLTPGELGEIARQVAKETAFGLLRSLAEPADGDLPPEVEEQLPGWCVAELSPQGEPTGRILDALYEDLDELEPQGPVEGVR
;
A
#
# COMPACT_ATOMS: atom_id res chain seq x y z
N MET A 1 -20.54 -11.37 22.17
CA MET A 1 -19.82 -10.86 21.01
C MET A 1 -18.77 -11.89 20.69
N THR A 2 -18.89 -12.50 19.52
CA THR A 2 -17.94 -13.48 19.02
C THR A 2 -16.67 -12.78 18.53
N ASP A 3 -15.60 -13.52 18.29
CA ASP A 3 -14.37 -12.96 17.71
C ASP A 3 -14.61 -12.42 16.30
N ILE A 4 -15.47 -13.09 15.51
CA ILE A 4 -15.87 -12.62 14.17
C ILE A 4 -16.67 -11.30 14.24
N ASP A 5 -17.63 -11.14 15.17
CA ASP A 5 -18.36 -9.86 15.33
C ASP A 5 -17.41 -8.69 15.64
N LYS A 6 -16.39 -8.96 16.45
CA LYS A 6 -15.39 -7.96 16.83
C LYS A 6 -14.49 -7.60 15.63
N LEU A 7 -14.04 -8.59 14.87
CA LEU A 7 -13.21 -8.37 13.68
C LEU A 7 -13.98 -7.59 12.61
N THR A 8 -15.22 -7.97 12.32
CA THR A 8 -16.08 -7.25 11.38
C THR A 8 -16.18 -5.77 11.73
N GLY A 9 -16.47 -5.45 13.00
CA GLY A 9 -16.55 -4.04 13.44
C GLY A 9 -15.22 -3.27 13.31
N LEU A 10 -14.07 -3.95 13.41
CA LEU A 10 -12.76 -3.34 13.21
C LEU A 10 -12.48 -3.09 11.72
N PHE A 11 -12.82 -4.02 10.84
CA PHE A 11 -12.73 -3.81 9.38
C PHE A 11 -13.67 -2.71 8.89
N GLU A 12 -14.90 -2.65 9.39
CA GLU A 12 -15.84 -1.56 9.11
C GLU A 12 -15.25 -0.20 9.53
N ALA A 13 -14.66 -0.13 10.73
CA ALA A 13 -14.02 1.10 11.22
C ALA A 13 -12.80 1.52 10.37
N LEU A 14 -12.14 0.56 9.72
CA LEU A 14 -11.05 0.81 8.77
C LEU A 14 -11.55 1.12 7.35
N GLY A 15 -12.84 0.93 7.08
CA GLY A 15 -13.49 1.23 5.80
C GLY A 15 -13.42 0.10 4.78
N ALA A 16 -13.43 -1.17 5.23
CA ALA A 16 -13.45 -2.32 4.33
C ALA A 16 -14.82 -2.47 3.64
N ASP A 17 -14.80 -2.63 2.31
CA ASP A 17 -16.01 -2.83 1.51
C ASP A 17 -16.70 -4.18 1.81
N ASP A 18 -15.92 -5.22 2.13
CA ASP A 18 -16.42 -6.54 2.57
C ASP A 18 -15.85 -6.90 3.96
N ALA A 19 -16.16 -6.08 4.96
CA ALA A 19 -15.73 -6.32 6.34
C ALA A 19 -16.05 -7.73 6.88
N PRO A 20 -17.24 -8.33 6.62
CA PRO A 20 -17.52 -9.70 7.01
C PRO A 20 -16.61 -10.72 6.33
N GLY A 21 -16.34 -10.59 5.02
CA GLY A 21 -15.45 -11.51 4.29
C GLY A 21 -14.02 -11.49 4.82
N TRP A 22 -13.47 -10.31 5.11
CA TRP A 22 -12.15 -10.18 5.73
C TRP A 22 -12.09 -10.80 7.13
N ALA A 23 -13.15 -10.61 7.94
CA ALA A 23 -13.24 -11.19 9.27
C ALA A 23 -13.34 -12.73 9.23
N ASP A 24 -14.11 -13.27 8.29
CA ASP A 24 -14.27 -14.70 8.08
C ASP A 24 -12.92 -15.34 7.68
N SER A 25 -12.21 -14.74 6.71
CA SER A 25 -10.88 -15.19 6.28
C SER A 25 -9.87 -15.20 7.43
N GLU A 26 -9.83 -14.19 8.31
CA GLU A 26 -8.95 -14.22 9.49
C GLU A 26 -9.26 -15.40 10.42
N VAL A 27 -10.53 -15.69 10.65
CA VAL A 27 -10.97 -16.76 11.55
C VAL A 27 -10.73 -18.14 10.94
N GLU A 28 -11.06 -18.34 9.66
CA GLU A 28 -10.96 -19.64 8.98
C GLU A 28 -9.51 -19.99 8.61
N GLU A 29 -8.73 -19.02 8.16
CA GLU A 29 -7.37 -19.25 7.64
C GLU A 29 -6.29 -18.98 8.70
N ASN A 30 -6.63 -18.33 9.82
CA ASN A 30 -5.70 -17.94 10.87
C ASN A 30 -4.53 -17.07 10.36
N ILE A 31 -4.84 -16.20 9.39
CA ILE A 31 -3.94 -15.18 8.83
C ILE A 31 -4.26 -13.82 9.47
N PRO A 32 -3.28 -12.96 9.76
CA PRO A 32 -3.54 -11.66 10.39
C PRO A 32 -4.17 -10.63 9.43
N GLN A 33 -5.37 -10.91 8.90
CA GLN A 33 -6.04 -10.08 7.89
C GLN A 33 -6.26 -8.65 8.36
N LEU A 34 -6.64 -8.43 9.62
CA LEU A 34 -6.85 -7.09 10.15
C LEU A 34 -5.55 -6.28 10.13
N ALA A 35 -4.41 -6.91 10.39
CA ALA A 35 -3.11 -6.26 10.31
C ALA A 35 -2.70 -5.99 8.85
N ARG A 36 -2.93 -6.94 7.93
CA ARG A 36 -2.68 -6.79 6.48
C ARG A 36 -3.48 -5.62 5.91
N TYR A 37 -4.79 -5.62 6.13
CA TYR A 37 -5.70 -4.57 5.69
C TYR A 37 -5.27 -3.21 6.23
N ARG A 38 -5.02 -3.11 7.54
CA ARG A 38 -4.59 -1.84 8.16
C ARG A 38 -3.29 -1.33 7.55
N PHE A 39 -2.32 -2.21 7.30
CA PHE A 39 -1.06 -1.85 6.68
C PHE A 39 -1.27 -1.32 5.25
N LEU A 40 -1.96 -2.09 4.41
CA LEU A 40 -2.21 -1.75 3.01
C LEU A 40 -3.07 -0.50 2.86
N ARG A 41 -4.03 -0.29 3.77
CA ARG A 41 -4.79 0.96 3.84
C ARG A 41 -3.87 2.18 4.05
N ASN A 42 -2.87 2.08 4.91
CA ASN A 42 -1.91 3.19 5.09
C ASN A 42 -1.04 3.39 3.84
N VAL A 43 -0.60 2.30 3.20
CA VAL A 43 0.15 2.36 1.94
C VAL A 43 -0.67 3.08 0.86
N TRP A 44 -1.96 2.76 0.75
CA TRP A 44 -2.87 3.44 -0.19
C TRP A 44 -3.05 4.92 0.11
N GLN A 45 -3.09 5.33 1.38
CA GLN A 45 -3.12 6.75 1.73
C GLN A 45 -1.88 7.49 1.24
N ASP A 46 -0.70 6.87 1.33
CA ASP A 46 0.55 7.46 0.83
C ASP A 46 0.60 7.49 -0.71
N ILE A 47 0.09 6.45 -1.38
CA ILE A 47 -0.04 6.41 -2.84
C ILE A 47 -1.01 7.51 -3.32
N ASP A 48 -2.19 7.61 -2.73
CA ASP A 48 -3.23 8.57 -3.12
C ASP A 48 -2.83 10.03 -2.81
N ALA A 49 -1.94 10.24 -1.83
CA ALA A 49 -1.37 11.56 -1.55
C ALA A 49 -0.66 12.17 -2.77
N TRP A 50 -0.04 11.35 -3.63
CA TRP A 50 0.62 11.83 -4.84
C TRP A 50 -0.33 12.43 -5.87
N SER A 51 -1.58 11.96 -5.93
CA SER A 51 -2.62 12.52 -6.78
C SER A 51 -3.33 13.68 -6.09
N SER A 52 -3.80 13.47 -4.86
CA SER A 52 -4.62 14.46 -4.13
C SER A 52 -3.85 15.74 -3.75
N ALA A 53 -2.55 15.64 -3.47
CA ALA A 53 -1.71 16.80 -3.13
C ALA A 53 -0.95 17.38 -4.34
N ALA A 54 -1.33 16.99 -5.57
CA ALA A 54 -0.58 17.34 -6.77
C ALA A 54 -0.36 18.84 -7.01
N PRO A 55 -1.36 19.73 -6.80
CA PRO A 55 -1.13 21.16 -6.92
C PRO A 55 0.00 21.67 -6.03
N ASP A 56 0.10 21.17 -4.80
CA ASP A 56 1.05 21.63 -3.80
C ASP A 56 2.46 21.11 -4.07
N TRP A 57 2.62 19.80 -4.34
CA TRP A 57 3.95 19.25 -4.60
C TRP A 57 4.50 19.71 -5.96
N VAL A 58 3.64 19.89 -6.98
CA VAL A 58 4.08 20.42 -8.29
C VAL A 58 4.66 21.82 -8.13
N GLU A 59 3.99 22.69 -7.37
CA GLU A 59 4.47 24.04 -7.10
C GLU A 59 5.77 24.04 -6.28
N ALA A 60 5.86 23.18 -5.25
CA ALA A 60 7.06 23.03 -4.45
C ALA A 60 8.27 22.57 -5.28
N TYR A 61 8.06 21.58 -6.17
CA TYR A 61 9.11 21.06 -7.03
C TYR A 61 9.59 22.12 -8.03
N ARG A 62 8.69 22.92 -8.62
CA ARG A 62 9.08 23.98 -9.55
C ARG A 62 9.97 25.05 -8.91
N LYS A 63 9.79 25.32 -7.62
CA LYS A 63 10.60 26.30 -6.87
C LYS A 63 11.98 25.75 -6.52
N GLU A 64 12.03 24.59 -5.88
CA GLU A 64 13.24 24.12 -5.17
C GLU A 64 13.50 22.60 -5.28
N GLY A 65 12.66 21.86 -6.02
CA GLY A 65 12.78 20.40 -6.11
C GLY A 65 13.94 19.93 -6.99
N LEU A 66 14.55 18.80 -6.65
CA LEU A 66 15.59 18.15 -7.47
C LEU A 66 15.11 17.86 -8.90
N ALA A 67 13.83 17.50 -9.05
CA ALA A 67 13.19 17.29 -10.36
C ALA A 67 12.48 18.55 -10.91
N GLY A 68 12.70 19.73 -10.32
CA GLY A 68 11.98 20.96 -10.66
C GLY A 68 12.06 21.36 -12.13
N GLY A 69 13.23 21.17 -12.75
CA GLY A 69 13.39 21.42 -14.19
C GLY A 69 12.57 20.48 -15.08
N ALA A 70 12.31 19.24 -14.66
CA ALA A 70 11.45 18.31 -15.39
C ALA A 70 9.97 18.68 -15.21
N VAL A 71 9.54 18.96 -13.98
CA VAL A 71 8.17 19.40 -13.66
C VAL A 71 7.83 20.70 -14.39
N GLU A 72 8.72 21.68 -14.37
CA GLU A 72 8.56 22.96 -15.08
C GLU A 72 8.40 22.75 -16.61
N ARG A 73 9.18 21.85 -17.20
CA ARG A 73 9.02 21.53 -18.63
C ARG A 73 7.69 20.85 -18.91
N ALA A 74 7.26 19.91 -18.07
CA ALA A 74 5.98 19.23 -18.22
C ALA A 74 4.79 20.20 -18.18
N VAL A 75 4.77 21.10 -17.19
CA VAL A 75 3.74 22.14 -17.08
C VAL A 75 3.75 23.07 -18.30
N ARG A 76 4.94 23.44 -18.79
CA ARG A 76 5.07 24.28 -20.00
C ARG A 76 4.57 23.57 -21.28
N LEU A 77 4.67 22.24 -21.32
CA LEU A 77 4.13 21.42 -22.41
C LEU A 77 2.63 21.17 -22.28
N GLY A 78 1.99 21.66 -21.21
CA GLY A 78 0.55 21.65 -21.03
C GLY A 78 0.04 20.63 -20.02
N LEU A 79 0.90 19.85 -19.35
CA LEU A 79 0.45 18.95 -18.29
C LEU A 79 -0.03 19.76 -17.09
N THR A 80 -1.22 19.44 -16.62
CA THR A 80 -1.79 19.96 -15.40
C THR A 80 -1.17 19.28 -14.18
N PRO A 81 -1.24 19.90 -12.98
CA PRO A 81 -0.85 19.22 -11.76
C PRO A 81 -1.62 17.91 -11.54
N GLY A 82 -2.89 17.85 -11.91
CA GLY A 82 -3.70 16.62 -11.80
C GLY A 82 -3.13 15.46 -12.62
N GLU A 83 -2.82 15.68 -13.90
CA GLU A 83 -2.21 14.66 -14.76
C GLU A 83 -0.83 14.22 -14.25
N LEU A 84 -0.04 15.15 -13.71
CA LEU A 84 1.22 14.81 -13.05
C LEU A 84 1.01 13.99 -11.77
N GLY A 85 -0.05 14.28 -11.02
CA GLY A 85 -0.48 13.53 -9.84
C GLY A 85 -0.93 12.12 -10.17
N GLU A 86 -1.70 11.92 -11.25
CA GLU A 86 -2.10 10.59 -11.73
C GLU A 86 -0.88 9.74 -12.11
N ILE A 87 0.07 10.31 -12.85
CA ILE A 87 1.32 9.62 -13.20
C ILE A 87 2.11 9.29 -11.93
N ALA A 88 2.26 10.25 -11.01
CA ALA A 88 3.00 10.04 -9.76
C ALA A 88 2.35 8.97 -8.87
N ARG A 89 1.01 8.93 -8.79
CA ARG A 89 0.26 7.89 -8.10
C ARG A 89 0.55 6.50 -8.67
N GLN A 90 0.57 6.35 -9.99
CA GLN A 90 0.90 5.07 -10.62
C GLN A 90 2.35 4.66 -10.32
N VAL A 91 3.31 5.57 -10.42
CA VAL A 91 4.71 5.28 -10.04
C VAL A 91 4.81 4.88 -8.56
N ALA A 92 4.07 5.54 -7.67
CA ALA A 92 4.03 5.20 -6.25
C ALA A 92 3.43 3.81 -6.02
N LYS A 93 2.34 3.46 -6.71
CA LYS A 93 1.71 2.13 -6.66
C LYS A 93 2.69 1.03 -7.11
N GLU A 94 3.32 1.19 -8.26
CA GLU A 94 4.29 0.22 -8.80
C GLU A 94 5.51 0.07 -7.86
N THR A 95 5.98 1.17 -7.28
CA THR A 95 7.07 1.15 -6.29
C THR A 95 6.64 0.39 -5.03
N ALA A 96 5.44 0.65 -4.52
CA ALA A 96 4.90 -0.05 -3.36
C ALA A 96 4.74 -1.55 -3.63
N PHE A 97 4.20 -1.92 -4.80
CA PHE A 97 4.09 -3.31 -5.23
C PHE A 97 5.46 -4.01 -5.24
N GLY A 98 6.46 -3.39 -5.86
CA GLY A 98 7.83 -3.92 -5.88
C GLY A 98 8.41 -4.13 -4.49
N LEU A 99 8.23 -3.16 -3.58
CA LEU A 99 8.68 -3.29 -2.19
C LEU A 99 7.96 -4.42 -1.46
N LEU A 100 6.64 -4.56 -1.63
CA LEU A 100 5.85 -5.61 -0.99
C LEU A 100 6.22 -7.00 -1.52
N ARG A 101 6.50 -7.12 -2.82
CA ARG A 101 7.05 -8.33 -3.43
C ARG A 101 8.40 -8.69 -2.81
N SER A 102 9.32 -7.73 -2.70
CA SER A 102 10.64 -7.95 -2.09
C SER A 102 10.58 -8.26 -0.58
N LEU A 103 9.49 -7.91 0.11
CA LEU A 103 9.27 -8.34 1.50
C LEU A 103 8.96 -9.84 1.60
N ALA A 104 8.24 -10.40 0.63
CA ALA A 104 7.89 -11.82 0.58
C ALA A 104 8.97 -12.67 -0.12
N GLU A 105 9.57 -12.12 -1.18
CA GLU A 105 10.57 -12.76 -2.03
C GLU A 105 11.85 -11.90 -2.02
N PRO A 106 12.72 -12.05 -1.01
CA PRO A 106 13.92 -11.22 -0.86
C PRO A 106 15.04 -11.55 -1.86
N ALA A 107 14.98 -12.71 -2.50
CA ALA A 107 15.92 -13.10 -3.55
C ALA A 107 15.54 -12.43 -4.88
N ASP A 108 16.47 -11.70 -5.48
CA ASP A 108 16.32 -11.10 -6.81
C ASP A 108 16.90 -11.99 -7.93
N GLY A 109 17.58 -13.09 -7.57
CA GLY A 109 18.18 -14.04 -8.50
C GLY A 109 19.52 -13.56 -9.09
N ASP A 110 20.08 -12.46 -8.59
CA ASP A 110 21.35 -11.90 -9.05
C ASP A 110 22.58 -12.59 -8.42
N LEU A 111 22.36 -13.43 -7.42
CA LEU A 111 23.41 -14.14 -6.70
C LEU A 111 23.35 -15.66 -6.93
N PRO A 112 24.50 -16.36 -6.82
CA PRO A 112 24.51 -17.80 -6.76
C PRO A 112 23.61 -18.31 -5.58
N PRO A 113 22.77 -19.35 -5.76
CA PRO A 113 21.84 -19.86 -4.73
C PRO A 113 22.46 -20.15 -3.35
N GLU A 114 23.65 -20.74 -3.33
CA GLU A 114 24.48 -21.02 -2.16
C GLU A 114 25.00 -19.75 -1.45
N VAL A 115 25.06 -18.61 -2.13
CA VAL A 115 25.26 -17.30 -1.49
C VAL A 115 23.93 -16.77 -0.96
N GLU A 116 22.85 -16.87 -1.74
CA GLU A 116 21.51 -16.42 -1.32
C GLU A 116 21.05 -17.11 -0.03
N GLU A 117 21.27 -18.43 0.10
CA GLU A 117 20.96 -19.22 1.29
C GLU A 117 21.66 -18.73 2.57
N GLN A 118 22.75 -17.95 2.44
CA GLN A 118 23.50 -17.40 3.57
C GLN A 118 23.10 -15.96 3.93
N LEU A 119 22.22 -15.33 3.15
CA LEU A 119 21.78 -13.96 3.39
C LEU A 119 20.68 -13.90 4.47
N PRO A 120 20.58 -12.79 5.21
CA PRO A 120 19.52 -12.61 6.19
C PRO A 120 18.17 -12.43 5.50
N GLY A 121 17.13 -13.07 6.05
CA GLY A 121 15.74 -12.78 5.71
C GLY A 121 15.14 -11.67 6.60
N TRP A 122 13.96 -11.21 6.23
CA TRP A 122 13.15 -10.26 7.01
C TRP A 122 11.67 -10.61 6.88
N CYS A 123 10.85 -10.06 7.76
CA CYS A 123 9.40 -10.12 7.64
C CYS A 123 8.75 -8.92 8.33
N VAL A 124 7.51 -8.65 7.97
CA VAL A 124 6.63 -7.78 8.75
C VAL A 124 5.82 -8.66 9.69
N ALA A 125 5.88 -8.38 10.99
CA ALA A 125 5.19 -9.15 12.01
C ALA A 125 4.12 -8.29 12.70
N GLU A 126 3.01 -8.93 13.05
CA GLU A 126 1.97 -8.29 13.82
C GLU A 126 2.40 -8.11 15.28
N LEU A 127 2.06 -6.94 15.83
CA LEU A 127 2.18 -6.64 17.25
C LEU A 127 0.80 -6.56 17.90
N SER A 128 0.73 -7.00 19.16
CA SER A 128 -0.41 -6.75 20.03
C SER A 128 -0.58 -5.25 20.32
N PRO A 129 -1.72 -4.82 20.86
CA PRO A 129 -1.90 -3.43 21.29
C PRO A 129 -0.86 -2.93 22.31
N GLN A 130 -0.18 -3.85 23.02
CA GLN A 130 0.88 -3.55 23.97
C GLN A 130 2.26 -3.44 23.30
N GLY A 131 2.36 -3.69 22.00
CA GLY A 131 3.62 -3.67 21.25
C GLY A 131 4.39 -4.99 21.26
N GLU A 132 3.80 -6.06 21.78
CA GLU A 132 4.44 -7.37 21.86
C GLU A 132 4.20 -8.19 20.57
N PRO A 133 5.21 -8.89 20.02
CA PRO A 133 5.03 -9.76 18.86
C PRO A 133 3.97 -10.83 19.11
N THR A 134 3.00 -10.96 18.20
CA THR A 134 1.98 -12.02 18.28
C THR A 134 2.46 -13.35 17.69
N GLY A 135 3.56 -13.31 16.93
CA GLY A 135 4.06 -14.45 16.15
C GLY A 135 3.37 -14.60 14.79
N ARG A 136 2.36 -13.77 14.47
CA ARG A 136 1.70 -13.76 13.16
C ARG A 136 2.50 -12.88 12.19
N ILE A 137 2.68 -13.37 10.97
CA ILE A 137 3.46 -12.71 9.90
C ILE A 137 2.50 -12.15 8.85
N LEU A 138 2.76 -10.91 8.43
CA LEU A 138 2.09 -10.28 7.30
C LEU A 138 2.87 -10.65 6.03
N ASP A 139 2.59 -11.83 5.49
CA ASP A 139 3.21 -12.33 4.26
C ASP A 139 2.40 -11.94 3.02
N ALA A 140 2.90 -12.12 1.80
CA ALA A 140 2.14 -11.99 0.55
C ALA A 140 1.28 -10.69 0.39
N LEU A 141 1.69 -9.58 1.02
CA LEU A 141 0.95 -8.31 1.00
C LEU A 141 0.76 -7.72 -0.40
N TYR A 142 1.62 -8.12 -1.34
CA TYR A 142 1.53 -7.67 -2.74
C TYR A 142 0.31 -8.26 -3.47
N GLU A 143 -0.22 -9.39 -3.02
CA GLU A 143 -1.39 -10.04 -3.62
C GLU A 143 -2.67 -9.22 -3.37
N ASP A 144 -2.78 -8.63 -2.17
CA ASP A 144 -3.97 -7.86 -1.76
C ASP A 144 -3.90 -6.37 -2.16
N LEU A 145 -2.76 -5.88 -2.68
CA LEU A 145 -2.56 -4.45 -2.93
C LEU A 145 -3.62 -3.91 -3.90
N ASP A 146 -3.84 -4.62 -5.01
CA ASP A 146 -4.83 -4.23 -6.02
C ASP A 146 -6.27 -4.40 -5.54
N GLU A 147 -6.54 -5.42 -4.72
CA GLU A 147 -7.87 -5.65 -4.14
C GLU A 147 -8.31 -4.51 -3.22
N LEU A 148 -7.33 -3.88 -2.56
CA LEU A 148 -7.54 -2.78 -1.63
C LEU A 148 -7.40 -1.40 -2.28
N GLU A 149 -7.23 -1.32 -3.61
CA GLU A 149 -7.24 -0.04 -4.31
C GLU A 149 -8.56 0.69 -4.00
N PRO A 150 -8.51 1.89 -3.38
CA PRO A 150 -9.70 2.66 -3.15
C PRO A 150 -10.37 2.93 -4.48
N GLN A 151 -11.55 2.36 -4.68
CA GLN A 151 -12.35 2.69 -5.83
C GLN A 151 -12.70 4.17 -5.67
N GLY A 152 -12.20 5.01 -6.58
CA GLY A 152 -12.63 6.40 -6.67
C GLY A 152 -14.16 6.45 -6.73
N PRO A 153 -14.79 7.59 -6.38
CA PRO A 153 -16.24 7.68 -6.46
C PRO A 153 -16.69 7.19 -7.82
N VAL A 154 -17.49 6.11 -7.84
CA VAL A 154 -18.13 5.62 -9.06
C VAL A 154 -18.89 6.81 -9.61
N GLU A 155 -18.47 7.37 -10.75
CA GLU A 155 -19.25 8.37 -11.46
C GLU A 155 -20.53 7.70 -11.95
N GLY A 156 -21.48 7.59 -11.03
CA GLY A 156 -22.78 7.00 -11.19
C GLY A 156 -23.76 8.05 -11.67
N VAL A 157 -24.05 7.95 -12.97
CA VAL A 157 -25.28 8.40 -13.65
C VAL A 157 -25.38 9.90 -13.95
N ARG A 158 -25.19 10.18 -15.24
CA ARG A 158 -25.62 11.35 -16.05
C ARG A 158 -26.61 12.33 -15.43
#